data_AF-A0AAN5I3Z3-F1
#
_entry.id   AF-A0AAN5I3Z3-F1
#
_cell.length_a   1.000
_cell.length_b   1.000
_cell.length_c   1.000
_cell.angle_alpha   90.00
_cell.angle_beta   90.00
_cell.angle_gamma   90.00
#
_symmetry.space_group_name_H-M   'P 1'
#
loop_
_entity.id
_entity.type
_entity.pdbx_description
1 polymer ?
#
loop_
_entity_poly.entity_id
_entity_poly.type
_entity_poly.pdbx_seq_one_letter_code
_entity_poly.pdbx_strand_id
1 'polypeptide(L)'
;LRVSLDSSGEKPHSCYHRGISFNDKSNLRRHMLSIHDNKGMTRHKCVVCQRLCNRNEMRSFTMDLKRRTTWINAVRSTPEGRRALMKQLNATTHIKYLCENHFLP
;
A
#
# COMPACT_ATOMS: atom_id res chain seq x y z
N LEU A 1 -19.17 -41.46 -9.90
CA LEU A 1 -18.25 -40.81 -8.93
C LEU A 1 -18.01 -39.38 -9.39
N ARG A 2 -18.66 -38.40 -8.75
CA ARG A 2 -18.32 -36.98 -8.90
C ARG A 2 -18.14 -36.41 -7.49
N VAL A 3 -16.97 -36.62 -6.91
CA VAL A 3 -16.50 -35.69 -5.89
C VAL A 3 -15.85 -34.57 -6.68
N SER A 4 -16.62 -33.52 -6.93
CA SER A 4 -16.07 -32.23 -7.27
C SER A 4 -15.26 -31.80 -6.04
N LEU A 5 -13.93 -31.99 -6.06
CA LEU A 5 -13.05 -31.31 -5.11
C LEU A 5 -13.14 -29.82 -5.46
N ASP A 6 -14.07 -29.17 -4.78
CA ASP A 6 -14.03 -27.74 -4.54
C ASP A 6 -12.60 -27.37 -4.14
N SER A 7 -12.08 -26.37 -4.82
CA SER A 7 -10.89 -25.59 -4.52
C SER A 7 -10.70 -25.37 -3.02
N SER A 8 -10.08 -26.34 -2.34
CA SER A 8 -9.83 -26.30 -0.90
C SER A 8 -8.74 -25.28 -0.64
N GLY A 9 -9.14 -24.01 -0.55
CA GLY A 9 -8.30 -22.90 -0.11
C GLY A 9 -7.99 -23.05 1.37
N GLU A 10 -7.38 -24.16 1.77
CA GLU A 10 -7.01 -24.44 3.15
C GLU A 10 -6.13 -23.30 3.65
N LYS A 11 -6.60 -22.64 4.71
CA LYS A 11 -5.95 -21.51 5.36
C LYS A 11 -5.47 -21.96 6.74
N PRO A 12 -4.38 -22.74 6.84
CA PRO A 12 -3.95 -23.35 8.09
C PRO A 12 -3.45 -22.34 9.12
N HIS A 13 -3.20 -21.09 8.72
CA HIS A 13 -2.62 -20.07 9.58
C HIS A 13 -3.69 -19.06 10.02
N SER A 14 -4.26 -19.23 11.23
CA SER A 14 -5.33 -18.37 11.75
C SER A 14 -4.86 -17.37 12.80
N CYS A 15 -5.52 -16.21 12.81
CA CYS A 15 -5.40 -15.18 13.84
C CYS A 15 -6.30 -15.53 15.03
N TYR A 16 -5.73 -15.72 16.22
CA TYR A 16 -6.53 -16.05 17.41
C TYR A 16 -7.41 -14.90 17.91
N HIS A 17 -7.06 -13.64 17.60
CA HIS A 17 -7.83 -12.48 18.03
C HIS A 17 -9.08 -12.23 17.20
N ARG A 18 -9.05 -12.52 15.89
CA ARG A 18 -10.12 -12.16 14.94
C ARG A 18 -10.66 -13.33 14.10
N GLY A 19 -10.12 -14.54 14.27
CA GLY A 19 -10.53 -15.73 13.51
C GLY A 19 -10.21 -15.69 12.02
N ILE A 20 -9.44 -14.70 11.55
CA ILE A 20 -9.07 -14.57 10.13
C ILE A 20 -7.98 -15.59 9.82
N SER A 21 -8.19 -16.39 8.77
CA SER A 21 -7.24 -17.41 8.33
C SER A 21 -6.52 -17.03 7.04
N PHE A 22 -5.26 -17.45 6.93
CA PHE A 22 -4.33 -17.12 5.85
C PHE A 22 -3.72 -18.37 5.20
N ASN A 23 -3.53 -18.26 3.88
CA ASN A 23 -2.73 -19.11 2.98
C ASN A 23 -1.33 -19.45 3.49
N ASP A 24 -0.70 -18.46 4.11
CA ASP A 24 0.74 -18.43 4.31
C ASP A 24 1.08 -17.78 5.66
N LYS A 25 2.10 -18.32 6.33
CA LYS A 25 2.55 -17.87 7.65
C LYS A 25 3.09 -16.43 7.63
N SER A 26 3.69 -16.00 6.51
CA SER A 26 4.19 -14.62 6.36
C SER A 26 3.04 -13.62 6.28
N ASN A 27 1.91 -14.01 5.69
CA ASN A 27 0.70 -13.19 5.68
C ASN A 27 0.07 -13.08 7.08
N LEU A 28 -0.03 -14.18 7.83
CA LEU A 28 -0.47 -14.14 9.22
C LEU A 28 0.45 -13.25 10.08
N ARG A 29 1.77 -13.40 9.96
CA ARG A 29 2.74 -12.58 10.68
C ARG A 29 2.59 -11.09 10.35
N ARG A 30 2.45 -10.73 9.06
CA ARG A 30 2.20 -9.34 8.66
C ARG A 30 0.89 -8.80 9.25
N HIS A 31 -0.16 -9.61 9.27
CA HIS A 31 -1.42 -9.25 9.91
C HIS A 31 -1.24 -9.00 11.41
N MET A 32 -0.57 -9.90 12.14
CA MET A 32 -0.25 -9.71 13.57
C MET A 32 0.52 -8.41 13.81
N LEU A 33 1.58 -8.16 13.03
CA LEU A 33 2.40 -6.96 13.16
C LEU A 33 1.64 -5.68 12.82
N SER A 34 0.69 -5.71 11.89
CA SER A 34 0.02 -4.49 11.42
C SER A 34 -1.29 -4.18 12.13
N ILE A 35 -1.90 -5.15 12.81
CA ILE A 35 -3.21 -5.01 13.47
C ILE A 35 -3.12 -5.17 15.00
N HIS A 36 -2.16 -5.94 15.51
CA HIS A 36 -2.10 -6.29 16.94
C HIS A 36 -0.85 -5.76 17.65
N ASP A 37 0.34 -5.83 17.03
CA ASP A 37 1.61 -5.55 17.71
C ASP A 37 2.25 -4.21 17.32
N ASN A 38 2.09 -3.74 16.08
CA ASN A 38 2.68 -2.50 15.49
C ASN A 38 4.20 -2.30 15.66
N LYS A 39 4.90 -3.15 16.42
CA LYS A 39 6.32 -3.08 16.74
C LYS A 39 7.10 -3.88 15.68
N GLY A 40 8.10 -3.27 15.07
CA GLY A 40 8.95 -3.95 14.08
C GLY A 40 8.37 -4.08 12.67
N MET A 41 7.30 -3.35 12.33
CA MET A 41 6.83 -3.27 10.95
C MET A 41 7.78 -2.44 10.08
N THR A 42 8.17 -2.96 8.91
CA THR A 42 8.91 -2.17 7.91
C THR A 42 8.03 -1.03 7.42
N ARG A 43 8.45 0.21 7.71
CA ARG A 43 7.75 1.42 7.25
C ARG A 43 8.22 1.82 5.85
N HIS A 44 7.31 2.32 5.04
CA HIS A 44 7.60 2.83 3.71
C HIS A 44 7.57 4.37 3.72
N LYS A 45 8.46 5.00 2.95
CA LYS A 45 8.50 6.45 2.82
C LYS A 45 7.47 6.92 1.79
N CYS A 46 6.57 7.80 2.19
CA CYS A 46 5.63 8.46 1.28
C CYS A 46 6.37 9.38 0.31
N VAL A 47 6.08 9.27 -0.99
CA VAL A 47 6.74 10.09 -2.02
C VAL A 47 6.38 11.58 -1.94
N VAL A 48 5.26 11.94 -1.30
CA VAL A 48 4.80 13.33 -1.18
C VAL A 48 5.29 14.00 0.09
N CYS A 49 4.91 13.48 1.26
CA CYS A 49 5.21 14.11 2.55
C CYS A 49 6.46 13.55 3.22
N GLN A 50 7.12 12.55 2.62
CA GLN A 50 8.31 11.88 3.16
C GLN A 50 8.12 11.20 4.53
N ARG A 51 6.89 11.12 5.03
CA ARG A 51 6.56 10.43 6.28
C ARG A 51 6.75 8.92 6.10
N LEU A 52 7.28 8.29 7.14
CA LEU A 52 7.32 6.83 7.26
C LEU A 52 5.95 6.35 7.72
N CYS A 53 5.30 5.56 6.86
CA CYS A 53 3.98 5.02 7.10
C CYS A 53 4.01 3.50 7.03
N ASN A 54 3.08 2.86 7.74
CA ASN A 54 2.91 1.42 7.70
C ASN A 54 2.34 1.01 6.33
N ARG A 55 2.57 -0.24 5.91
CA ARG A 55 2.03 -0.74 4.63
C ARG A 55 0.50 -0.55 4.51
N ASN A 56 -0.24 -0.62 5.61
CA ASN A 56 -1.70 -0.46 5.60
C ASN A 56 -2.13 1.00 5.40
N GLU A 57 -1.29 1.96 5.75
CA GLU A 57 -1.52 3.40 5.54
C GLU A 57 -1.04 3.85 4.15
N MET A 58 -0.41 2.96 3.37
CA MET A 58 0.19 3.27 2.08
C MET A 58 -0.63 2.67 0.93
N ARG A 59 -0.92 3.49 -0.09
CA ARG A 59 -1.59 3.11 -1.32
C ARG A 59 -0.65 3.22 -2.51
N SER A 60 -0.76 2.28 -3.45
CA SER A 60 -0.02 2.36 -4.73
C SER A 60 -0.57 3.51 -5.56
N PHE A 61 0.33 4.34 -6.07
CA PHE A 61 0.01 5.43 -6.97
C PHE A 61 0.15 4.96 -8.41
N THR A 62 -0.98 4.58 -9.00
CA THR A 62 -1.10 4.10 -10.38
C THR A 62 -2.17 4.92 -11.10
N MET A 63 -1.74 5.93 -11.86
CA MET A 63 -2.63 6.82 -12.62
C MET A 63 -2.01 7.13 -13.98
N ASP A 64 -2.88 7.31 -14.98
CA ASP A 64 -2.50 7.82 -16.30
C ASP A 64 -1.93 9.25 -16.20
N LEU A 65 -1.27 9.68 -17.27
CA LEU A 65 -0.55 10.96 -17.28
C LEU A 65 -1.49 12.17 -17.05
N LYS A 66 -2.73 12.13 -17.57
CA LYS A 66 -3.67 13.25 -17.45
C LYS A 66 -4.13 13.39 -15.99
N ARG A 67 -4.59 12.30 -15.37
CA ARG A 67 -5.00 12.29 -13.97
C ARG A 67 -3.85 12.62 -13.02
N ARG A 68 -2.63 12.16 -13.34
CA ARG A 68 -1.41 12.48 -12.59
C ARG A 68 -1.14 13.98 -12.54
N THR A 69 -1.17 14.67 -13.67
CA THR A 69 -0.91 16.11 -13.74
C THR A 69 -1.93 16.90 -12.91
N THR A 70 -3.23 16.55 -13.01
CA THR A 70 -4.28 17.16 -12.19
C THR A 70 -4.02 16.96 -10.69
N TRP A 71 -3.67 15.74 -10.28
CA TRP A 71 -3.35 15.44 -8.89
C TRP A 71 -2.09 16.20 -8.40
N ILE A 72 -1.03 16.28 -9.21
CA ILE A 72 0.19 17.04 -8.85
C ILE A 72 -0.16 18.52 -8.60
N ASN A 73 -1.03 19.11 -9.44
CA ASN A 73 -1.48 20.48 -9.28
C ASN A 73 -2.29 20.72 -8.00
N ALA A 74 -3.08 19.72 -7.58
CA ALA A 74 -3.85 19.76 -6.34
C ALA A 74 -2.96 19.58 -5.09
N VAL A 75 -1.96 18.71 -5.15
CA VAL A 75 -1.07 18.42 -4.01
C VAL A 75 0.03 19.47 -3.82
N ARG A 76 0.46 20.14 -4.89
CA ARG A 76 1.51 21.17 -4.84
C ARG A 76 1.02 22.48 -5.47
N SER A 77 0.98 23.54 -4.67
CA SER A 77 0.61 24.87 -5.14
C SER A 77 1.74 25.59 -5.90
N THR A 78 3.01 25.27 -5.61
CA THR A 78 4.18 25.94 -6.22
C THR A 78 4.62 25.28 -7.54
N PRO A 79 5.00 26.06 -8.56
CA PRO A 79 5.51 25.52 -9.83
C PRO A 79 6.76 24.65 -9.66
N GLU A 80 7.64 25.00 -8.72
CA GLU A 80 8.86 24.27 -8.40
C GLU A 80 8.52 22.92 -7.76
N GLY A 81 7.57 22.93 -6.81
CA GLY A 81 7.10 21.72 -6.14
C GLY A 81 6.44 20.73 -7.09
N ARG A 82 5.66 21.22 -8.06
CA ARG A 82 5.05 20.40 -9.12
C ARG A 82 6.11 19.74 -10.00
N ARG A 83 7.09 20.51 -10.48
CA ARG A 83 8.20 20.01 -11.31
C ARG A 83 9.03 18.96 -10.58
N ALA A 84 9.39 19.21 -9.32
CA ALA A 84 10.15 18.28 -8.50
C ALA A 84 9.39 16.95 -8.29
N LEU A 85 8.10 17.02 -7.94
CA LEU A 85 7.26 15.83 -7.74
C LEU A 85 7.08 15.05 -9.04
N MET A 86 6.85 15.73 -10.17
CA MET A 86 6.75 15.09 -11.48
C MET A 86 8.04 14.36 -11.87
N LYS A 87 9.21 14.99 -11.61
CA LYS A 87 10.52 14.34 -11.82
C LYS A 87 10.67 13.08 -10.96
N GLN A 88 10.29 13.12 -9.68
CA GLN A 88 10.36 11.95 -8.80
C GLN A 88 9.44 10.81 -9.22
N LEU A 89 8.25 11.13 -9.74
CA LEU A 89 7.29 10.14 -10.23
C LEU A 89 7.75 9.49 -11.55
N ASN A 90 8.41 10.25 -12.43
CA ASN A 90 8.91 9.75 -13.71
C ASN A 90 10.25 9.01 -13.58
N ALA A 91 11.07 9.32 -12.57
CA ALA A 91 12.40 8.75 -12.39
C ALA A 91 12.43 7.29 -11.93
N THR A 92 11.32 6.55 -11.94
CA THR A 92 11.29 5.21 -11.36
C THR A 92 10.33 4.30 -12.10
N THR A 93 10.86 3.15 -12.52
CA THR A 93 10.12 2.03 -13.09
C THR A 93 9.25 1.30 -12.05
N HIS A 94 9.47 1.54 -10.76
CA HIS A 94 8.73 0.93 -9.66
C HIS A 94 7.49 1.75 -9.25
N ILE A 95 6.45 1.02 -8.84
CA ILE A 95 5.22 1.58 -8.24
C ILE A 95 5.58 2.50 -7.08
N LYS A 96 5.07 3.74 -7.14
CA LYS A 96 5.20 4.71 -6.06
C LYS A 96 4.11 4.50 -5.03
N TYR A 97 4.43 4.71 -3.77
CA TYR A 97 3.48 4.60 -2.69
C TYR A 97 3.24 5.99 -2.08
N LEU A 98 1.96 6.28 -1.83
CA LEU A 98 1.47 7.47 -1.14
C LEU A 98 0.82 7.07 0.17
N CYS A 99 0.89 7.90 1.20
CA CYS A 99 0.05 7.70 2.37
C CYS A 99 -1.43 7.99 2.03
N GLU A 100 -2.34 7.41 2.80
CA GLU A 100 -3.80 7.54 2.59
C GLU A 100 -4.27 8.99 2.49
N ASN A 101 -3.63 9.91 3.24
CA ASN A 101 -3.91 11.35 3.22
C ASN A 101 -3.67 12.04 1.87
N HIS A 102 -3.01 11.37 0.92
CA HIS A 102 -2.73 11.91 -0.42
C HIS A 102 -3.35 11.07 -1.53
N PHE A 103 -4.09 10.02 -1.20
CA PHE A 103 -4.76 9.18 -2.18
C PHE A 103 -6.10 9.78 -2.64
N LEU A 104 -6.71 10.62 -1.81
CA LEU A 104 -7.92 11.38 -2.14
C LEU A 104 -7.57 12.87 -2.04
N PRO A 105 -7.67 13.66 -3.14
CA PRO A 105 -7.71 15.10 -3.04
C PRO A 105 -8.99 15.58 -2.34
#